data_AF-A0A0R1HLR5-F1
#
_entry.id   AF-A0A0R1HLR5-F1
#
_cell.length_a   1.000
_cell.length_b   1.000
_cell.length_c   1.000
_cell.angle_alpha   90.00
_cell.angle_beta   90.00
_cell.angle_gamma   90.00
#
_symmetry.space_group_name_H-M   'P 1'
#
loop_
_entity.id
_entity.type
_entity.pdbx_description
1 polymer ?
#
loop_
_entity_poly.entity_id
_entity_poly.type
_entity_poly.pdbx_seq_one_letter_code
_entity_poly.pdbx_strand_id
1 'polypeptide(L)'
;MKLNDFLNPTLLGRTFIAVRGYSEAVDHETQKLAAYRLNVSIQDENSPFYLELIDVKVNNLNPTVSVHELVNNKTMPVEVVDLNVGQYNGTLWFNCSDIKPIKKN
;
A
#
# COMPACT_ATOMS: atom_id res chain seq x y z
N MET A 1 21.00 -4.54 -8.91
CA MET A 1 19.55 -4.31 -8.94
C MET A 1 19.11 -4.17 -10.39
N LYS A 2 18.17 -4.99 -10.83
CA LYS A 2 17.53 -4.92 -12.15
C LYS A 2 16.12 -4.34 -11.97
N LEU A 3 15.56 -3.75 -13.02
CA LEU A 3 14.20 -3.18 -12.98
C LEU A 3 13.15 -4.22 -12.56
N ASN A 4 13.32 -5.48 -12.95
CA ASN A 4 12.42 -6.58 -12.58
C ASN A 4 12.46 -6.94 -11.09
N ASP A 5 13.47 -6.48 -10.34
CA ASP A 5 13.57 -6.75 -8.91
C ASP A 5 12.42 -6.06 -8.14
N PHE A 6 11.83 -4.98 -8.68
CA PHE A 6 10.61 -4.35 -8.15
C PHE A 6 9.37 -5.24 -8.22
N LEU A 7 9.36 -6.22 -9.11
CA LEU A 7 8.26 -7.19 -9.25
C LEU A 7 8.34 -8.30 -8.20
N ASN A 8 9.34 -8.27 -7.33
CA ASN A 8 9.42 -9.17 -6.19
C ASN A 8 9.03 -8.43 -4.90
N PRO A 9 7.78 -8.58 -4.40
CA PRO A 9 7.32 -7.91 -3.19
C PRO A 9 8.20 -8.14 -1.98
N THR A 10 8.87 -9.29 -1.86
CA THR A 10 9.72 -9.60 -0.71
C THR A 10 10.94 -8.68 -0.62
N LEU A 11 11.40 -8.15 -1.75
CA LEU A 11 12.51 -7.19 -1.78
C LEU A 11 12.06 -5.78 -1.40
N LEU A 12 10.76 -5.46 -1.43
CA LEU A 12 10.25 -4.14 -1.04
C LEU A 12 10.20 -3.95 0.48
N GLY A 13 10.49 -5.01 1.25
CA GLY A 13 10.39 -5.02 2.70
C GLY A 13 8.98 -5.39 3.17
N ARG A 14 8.81 -5.38 4.49
CA ARG A 14 7.54 -5.69 5.17
C ARG A 14 6.96 -4.47 5.88
N THR A 15 7.80 -3.49 6.19
CA THR A 15 7.38 -2.29 6.90
C THR A 15 7.33 -1.09 5.96
N PHE A 16 6.19 -0.44 5.93
CA PHE A 16 5.92 0.73 5.10
C PHE A 16 5.48 1.88 6.01
N ILE A 17 5.54 3.10 5.48
CA ILE A 17 4.90 4.24 6.12
C ILE A 17 3.65 4.58 5.32
N ALA A 18 2.47 4.43 5.91
CA ALA A 18 1.26 5.00 5.32
C ALA A 18 1.36 6.53 5.35
N VAL A 19 0.99 7.17 4.26
CA VAL A 19 1.05 8.63 4.08
C VAL A 19 -0.32 9.11 3.63
N ARG A 20 -0.98 9.94 4.44
CA ARG A 20 -2.36 10.44 4.27
C ARG A 20 -3.45 9.38 4.50
N GLY A 21 -4.70 9.84 4.43
CA GLY A 21 -5.90 9.00 4.46
C GLY A 21 -6.13 8.23 3.16
N TYR A 22 -7.02 7.26 3.23
CA TYR A 22 -7.48 6.51 2.06
C TYR A 22 -8.28 7.37 1.09
N SER A 23 -8.26 7.00 -0.18
CA SER A 23 -9.24 7.42 -1.18
C SER A 23 -10.08 6.24 -1.65
N GLU A 24 -11.30 6.52 -2.10
CA GLU A 24 -12.22 5.50 -2.59
C GLU A 24 -11.87 5.09 -4.03
N ALA A 25 -11.89 3.79 -4.30
CA ALA A 25 -11.89 3.25 -5.64
C ALA A 25 -13.24 2.60 -5.92
N VAL A 26 -14.02 3.22 -6.80
CA VAL A 26 -15.33 2.72 -7.21
C VAL A 26 -15.22 1.79 -8.42
N ASP A 27 -16.10 0.81 -8.47
CA ASP A 27 -16.31 0.00 -9.65
C ASP A 27 -16.95 0.85 -10.77
N HIS A 28 -16.40 0.75 -11.97
CA HIS A 28 -16.80 1.62 -13.08
C HIS A 28 -18.24 1.35 -13.55
N GLU A 29 -18.71 0.11 -13.50
CA GLU A 29 -20.04 -0.26 -14.00
C GLU A 29 -21.12 0.02 -12.96
N THR A 30 -20.87 -0.35 -11.71
CA THR A 30 -21.87 -0.30 -10.64
C THR A 30 -21.80 0.99 -9.82
N GLN A 31 -20.72 1.78 -9.96
CA GLN A 31 -20.44 2.99 -9.17
C GLN A 31 -20.40 2.76 -7.66
N LYS A 32 -20.30 1.50 -7.22
CA LYS A 32 -20.18 1.13 -5.82
C LYS A 32 -18.72 1.11 -5.40
N LEU A 33 -18.47 1.37 -4.12
CA LEU A 33 -17.16 1.21 -3.52
C LEU A 33 -16.65 -0.23 -3.72
N ALA A 34 -15.50 -0.38 -4.37
CA ALA A 34 -14.91 -1.67 -4.70
C ALA A 34 -13.60 -1.92 -3.96
N ALA A 35 -12.87 -0.87 -3.61
CA ALA A 35 -11.62 -0.92 -2.85
C ALA A 35 -11.28 0.45 -2.26
N TYR A 36 -10.25 0.49 -1.44
CA TYR A 36 -9.58 1.73 -1.09
C TYR A 36 -8.23 1.85 -1.79
N ARG A 37 -7.70 3.07 -1.85
CA ARG A 37 -6.34 3.37 -2.26
C ARG A 37 -5.62 4.10 -1.13
N LEU A 38 -4.39 3.69 -0.87
CA LEU A 38 -3.56 4.28 0.18
C LEU A 38 -2.18 4.57 -0.39
N ASN A 39 -1.68 5.78 -0.15
CA ASN A 39 -0.29 6.08 -0.44
C ASN A 39 0.59 5.53 0.69
N VAL A 40 1.64 4.80 0.32
CA VAL A 40 2.65 4.31 1.24
C VAL A 40 4.04 4.66 0.76
N SER A 41 4.97 4.80 1.68
CA SER A 41 6.39 4.91 1.40
C SER A 41 7.10 3.61 1.77
N ILE A 42 7.99 3.15 0.90
CA ILE A 42 8.98 2.11 1.24
C ILE A 42 10.12 2.79 1.98
N GLN A 43 10.25 2.47 3.27
CA GLN A 43 11.32 2.96 4.14
C GLN A 43 11.89 1.85 5.04
N ASP A 44 11.68 0.59 4.68
CA ASP A 44 12.25 -0.56 5.39
C ASP A 44 13.78 -0.56 5.20
N GLU A 45 14.53 -0.54 6.30
CA GLU A 45 16.00 -0.53 6.28
C GLU A 45 16.60 -1.78 5.62
N ASN A 46 15.84 -2.88 5.55
CA ASN A 46 16.26 -4.12 4.90
C ASN A 46 15.90 -4.16 3.41
N SER A 47 15.12 -3.18 2.92
CA SER A 47 14.78 -3.06 1.52
C SER A 47 15.90 -2.34 0.77
N PRO A 48 16.41 -2.88 -0.36
CA PRO A 48 17.29 -2.14 -1.25
C PRO A 48 16.57 -1.01 -2.01
N PHE A 49 15.26 -0.83 -1.80
CA PHE A 49 14.43 0.17 -2.47
C PHE A 49 13.96 1.27 -1.52
N TYR A 50 13.87 2.48 -2.05
CA TYR A 50 13.27 3.64 -1.40
C TYR A 50 12.31 4.32 -2.38
N LEU A 51 11.04 4.45 -1.99
CA LEU A 51 9.99 5.07 -2.79
C LEU A 51 9.02 5.80 -1.85
N GLU A 52 8.74 7.07 -2.10
CA GLU A 52 8.04 7.92 -1.11
C GLU A 52 6.53 7.95 -1.24
N LEU A 53 5.95 7.64 -2.40
CA LEU A 53 4.49 7.78 -2.62
C LEU A 53 4.00 6.73 -3.61
N ILE A 54 3.95 5.48 -3.16
CA ILE A 54 3.37 4.38 -3.93
C ILE A 54 1.87 4.32 -3.62
N ASP A 55 1.05 4.39 -4.65
CA ASP A 55 -0.38 4.18 -4.53
C ASP A 55 -0.70 2.68 -4.52
N VAL A 56 -1.19 2.18 -3.38
CA VAL A 56 -1.52 0.77 -3.18
C VAL A 56 -3.04 0.60 -3.12
N LYS A 57 -3.57 -0.23 -4.00
CA LYS A 57 -4.98 -0.65 -3.94
C LYS A 57 -5.17 -1.66 -2.80
N VAL A 58 -6.01 -1.32 -1.84
CA VAL A 58 -6.36 -2.17 -0.70
C VAL A 58 -7.68 -2.88 -1.00
N ASN A 59 -7.61 -4.18 -1.27
CA ASN A 59 -8.78 -5.00 -1.64
C ASN A 59 -9.56 -5.47 -0.40
N ASN A 60 -9.77 -4.57 0.56
CA ASN A 60 -10.56 -4.80 1.77
C ASN A 60 -11.34 -3.52 2.08
N LEU A 61 -12.67 -3.65 2.17
CA LEU A 61 -13.59 -2.54 2.48
C LEU A 61 -13.64 -2.22 3.98
N ASN A 62 -13.02 -3.04 4.81
CA ASN A 62 -12.88 -2.83 6.25
C ASN A 62 -11.42 -3.11 6.66
N PRO A 63 -10.46 -2.27 6.23
CA PRO A 63 -9.05 -2.47 6.54
C PRO A 63 -8.78 -2.39 8.04
N THR A 64 -7.78 -3.15 8.52
CA THR A 64 -7.43 -3.19 9.96
C THR A 64 -7.02 -1.81 10.48
N VAL A 65 -6.17 -1.09 9.74
CA VAL A 65 -6.01 0.36 9.91
C VAL A 65 -7.19 1.03 9.23
N SER A 66 -8.12 1.51 10.04
CA SER A 66 -9.36 2.09 9.58
C SER A 66 -9.13 3.40 8.83
N VAL A 67 -10.10 3.74 7.97
CA VAL A 67 -10.08 5.01 7.24
C VAL A 67 -10.00 6.22 8.19
N HIS A 68 -10.68 6.13 9.33
CA HIS A 68 -10.71 7.21 10.31
C HIS A 68 -9.35 7.45 10.99
N GLU A 69 -8.58 6.40 11.27
CA GLU A 69 -7.27 6.51 11.93
C GLU A 69 -6.25 7.28 11.08
N LEU A 70 -6.27 7.08 9.76
CA LEU A 70 -5.32 7.73 8.83
C LEU A 70 -5.73 9.12 8.34
N VAL A 71 -7.00 9.51 8.49
CA VAL A 71 -7.42 10.91 8.25
C VAL A 71 -6.77 11.85 9.27
N ASN A 72 -6.62 11.38 10.52
CA ASN A 72 -6.07 12.18 11.62
C ASN A 72 -4.54 12.07 11.73
N ASN A 73 -3.98 10.90 11.41
CA ASN A 73 -2.54 10.66 11.44
C ASN A 73 -1.94 10.81 10.05
N LYS A 74 -1.25 11.93 9.80
CA LYS A 74 -0.67 12.25 8.48
C LYS A 74 0.29 11.17 7.97
N THR A 75 0.97 10.47 8.89
CA THR A 75 1.78 9.30 8.59
C THR A 75 1.73 8.28 9.73
N MET A 76 1.85 6.99 9.42
CA MET A 76 2.06 5.94 10.44
C MET A 76 2.77 4.70 9.87
N PRO A 77 3.57 3.99 10.67
CA PRO A 77 4.14 2.70 10.25
C PRO A 77 3.06 1.62 10.11
N VAL A 78 3.07 0.94 8.96
CA VAL A 78 2.11 -0.11 8.62
C VAL A 78 2.79 -1.32 7.96
N GLU A 79 2.17 -2.47 8.10
CA GLU A 79 2.43 -3.65 7.30
C GLU A 79 1.42 -3.68 6.14
N VAL A 80 1.91 -3.89 4.92
CA VAL A 80 1.10 -4.07 3.71
C VAL A 80 0.95 -5.56 3.44
N VAL A 81 -0.20 -6.13 3.80
CA VAL A 81 -0.43 -7.58 3.85
C VAL A 81 -0.67 -8.14 2.44
N ASP A 82 0.00 -9.26 2.13
CA ASP A 82 -0.08 -9.90 0.80
C ASP A 82 0.23 -8.92 -0.35
N LEU A 83 1.24 -8.08 -0.17
CA LEU A 83 1.66 -7.13 -1.20
C LEU A 83 1.94 -7.87 -2.51
N ASN A 84 1.25 -7.44 -3.55
CA ASN A 84 1.44 -7.92 -4.91
C ASN A 84 1.81 -6.74 -5.81
N VAL A 85 2.78 -6.98 -6.68
CA VAL A 85 3.29 -6.00 -7.63
C VAL A 85 3.18 -6.61 -9.01
N GLY A 86 2.52 -5.90 -9.91
CA GLY A 86 2.53 -6.26 -11.32
C GLY A 86 2.94 -5.08 -12.19
N GLN A 87 3.10 -5.38 -13.47
CA GLN A 87 3.42 -4.38 -14.49
C GLN A 87 2.41 -4.48 -15.62
N TYR A 88 1.90 -3.34 -16.06
CA TYR A 88 1.05 -3.22 -17.24
C TYR A 88 1.47 -1.97 -18.02
N ASN A 89 1.74 -2.14 -19.32
CA ASN A 89 2.20 -1.06 -20.21
C ASN A 89 3.38 -0.23 -19.66
N GLY A 90 4.33 -0.89 -18.99
CA GLY A 90 5.49 -0.23 -18.41
C GLY A 90 5.25 0.45 -17.06
N THR A 91 4.01 0.50 -16.58
CA THR A 91 3.63 1.06 -15.28
C THR A 91 3.50 -0.05 -14.23
N LEU A 92 4.08 0.17 -13.05
CA LEU A 92 3.91 -0.70 -11.90
C LEU A 92 2.55 -0.44 -11.24
N TRP A 93 1.88 -1.51 -10.83
CA TRP A 93 0.70 -1.42 -9.99
C TRP A 93 0.91 -2.25 -8.72
N PHE A 94 0.35 -1.77 -7.63
CA PHE A 94 0.52 -2.35 -6.31
C PHE A 94 -0.86 -2.62 -5.72
N ASN A 95 -1.05 -3.81 -5.17
CA ASN A 95 -2.23 -4.10 -4.38
C ASN A 95 -1.90 -4.98 -3.18
N CYS A 96 -2.82 -5.01 -2.23
CA CYS A 96 -2.70 -5.78 -1.01
C CYS A 96 -4.07 -6.26 -0.53
N SER A 97 -4.07 -7.19 0.41
CA SER A 97 -5.29 -7.70 1.05
C SER A 97 -5.70 -6.87 2.26
N ASP A 98 -4.75 -6.24 2.97
CA ASP A 98 -5.03 -5.45 4.17
C ASP A 98 -3.87 -4.51 4.55
N ILE A 99 -4.16 -3.53 5.42
CA ILE A 99 -3.17 -2.64 6.03
C ILE A 99 -3.24 -2.81 7.55
N LYS A 100 -2.13 -3.21 8.18
CA LYS A 100 -2.06 -3.43 9.64
C LYS A 100 -1.15 -2.42 10.32
N PRO A 101 -1.46 -1.96 11.53
CA PRO A 101 -0.56 -1.08 12.26
C PRO A 101 0.66 -1.86 12.76
N ILE A 102 1.86 -1.32 12.57
CA ILE A 102 3.04 -1.86 13.25
C ILE A 102 3.06 -1.26 14.64
N LYS A 103 2.74 -2.05 15.65
CA LYS A 103 2.95 -1.64 17.04
C LYS A 103 4.46 -1.52 17.27
N LYS A 104 4.93 -0.33 17.66
CA LYS A 104 6.25 -0.22 18.29
C LYS A 104 6.13 -0.87 19.66
N ASN A 105 6.81 -2.00 19.85
CA ASN A 105 7.03 -2.58 21.17
C ASN A 105 7.90 -1.65 22.03
#